data_AF-A0A842LHC4-F1
#
_entry.id   AF-A0A842LHC4-F1
#
_cell.length_a   1.000
_cell.length_b   1.000
_cell.length_c   1.000
_cell.angle_alpha   90.00
_cell.angle_beta   90.00
_cell.angle_gamma   90.00
#
_symmetry.space_group_name_H-M   'P 1'
#
loop_
_entity.id
_entity.type
_entity.pdbx_description
1 polymer ?
#
loop_
_entity_poly.entity_id
_entity_poly.type
_entity_poly.pdbx_seq_one_letter_code
_entity_poly.pdbx_strand_id
1 'polypeptide(L)'
;MASVKCPKCGAAVAIDAGTKFTKCAFCRSEIYIDRSGAGFYYIIPFAVRENDAIGIFRRWAAGPSRAKDLDRKAEIASVKNAYFPVYMFKRKINGREQVFVEPAASTTLPGLHRLKIPAGDLKIFDSSFDKGGAELINPDIEMLSYLNNLPGERVEQALVFFPIWKIDYIFDGKKYDVVIDGSSGEVFSSIFPARSSMGYMLVAIAGFVAFVGEGLLAAFNLPIALMLMGATLIGVFLAALVVARRM
;
A
#
# COMPACT_ATOMS: atom_id res chain seq x y z
N MET A 1 32.13 -0.71 -22.41
CA MET A 1 32.72 -1.07 -21.11
C MET A 1 32.24 -0.06 -20.09
N ALA A 2 31.59 -0.51 -19.01
CA ALA A 2 31.19 0.38 -17.92
C ALA A 2 32.36 0.50 -16.92
N SER A 3 32.36 1.55 -16.09
CA SER A 3 33.37 1.72 -15.06
C SER A 3 32.71 2.12 -13.74
N VAL A 4 33.16 1.51 -12.63
CA VAL A 4 32.68 1.80 -11.27
C VAL A 4 33.82 2.36 -10.43
N LYS A 5 33.54 3.32 -9.55
CA LYS A 5 34.54 3.82 -8.60
C LYS A 5 34.71 2.84 -7.46
N CYS A 6 35.95 2.48 -7.16
CA CYS A 6 36.26 1.65 -6.00
C CYS A 6 35.89 2.39 -4.70
N PRO A 7 35.08 1.80 -3.80
CA PRO A 7 34.71 2.45 -2.53
C PRO A 7 35.89 2.58 -1.56
N LYS A 8 36.94 1.77 -1.73
CA LYS A 8 38.12 1.80 -0.86
C LYS A 8 39.16 2.85 -1.27
N CYS A 9 39.38 3.06 -2.57
CA CYS A 9 40.47 3.92 -3.05
C CYS A 9 40.06 4.97 -4.09
N GLY A 10 38.79 4.99 -4.51
CA GLY A 10 38.26 5.97 -5.46
C GLY A 10 38.64 5.73 -6.93
N ALA A 11 39.52 4.78 -7.22
CA ALA A 11 39.97 4.51 -8.59
C ALA A 11 38.84 3.97 -9.48
N ALA A 12 38.85 4.35 -10.76
CA ALA A 12 37.92 3.85 -11.76
C ALA A 12 38.30 2.42 -12.18
N VAL A 13 37.39 1.46 -11.96
CA VAL A 13 37.59 0.05 -12.29
C VAL A 13 36.73 -0.29 -13.49
N ALA A 14 37.36 -0.75 -14.58
CA ALA A 14 36.66 -1.22 -15.77
C ALA A 14 35.96 -2.55 -15.48
N ILE A 15 34.73 -2.69 -15.96
CA ILE A 15 33.88 -3.85 -15.70
C ILE A 15 33.20 -4.33 -16.99
N ASP A 16 33.18 -5.65 -17.20
CA ASP A 16 32.51 -6.30 -18.33
C ASP A 16 31.02 -6.49 -18.04
N ALA A 17 30.19 -6.71 -19.05
CA ALA A 17 28.77 -7.03 -18.84
C ALA A 17 28.63 -8.38 -18.10
N GLY A 18 28.01 -8.41 -16.91
CA GLY A 18 27.75 -9.62 -16.12
C GLY A 18 28.58 -9.80 -14.82
N THR A 19 29.66 -9.03 -14.63
CA THR A 19 30.55 -9.19 -13.46
C THR A 19 29.90 -8.68 -12.16
N LYS A 20 29.55 -9.59 -11.23
CA LYS A 20 29.02 -9.26 -9.87
C LYS A 20 30.12 -8.88 -8.87
N PHE A 21 31.29 -9.49 -9.00
CA PHE A 21 32.46 -9.21 -8.16
C PHE A 21 33.64 -8.89 -9.05
N THR A 22 34.28 -7.76 -8.82
CA THR A 22 35.53 -7.40 -9.49
C THR A 22 36.59 -7.05 -8.46
N LYS A 23 37.86 -7.34 -8.74
CA LYS A 23 38.97 -6.90 -7.90
C LYS A 23 39.47 -5.56 -8.42
N CYS A 24 39.61 -4.60 -7.51
CA CYS A 24 40.25 -3.34 -7.85
C CYS A 24 41.72 -3.59 -8.21
N ALA A 25 42.12 -3.23 -9.44
CA ALA A 25 43.52 -3.33 -9.87
C ALA A 25 44.48 -2.46 -9.03
N PHE A 26 43.96 -1.44 -8.34
CA PHE A 26 44.76 -0.47 -7.60
C PHE A 26 44.98 -0.90 -6.14
N CYS A 27 43.90 -1.10 -5.37
CA CYS A 27 44.01 -1.39 -3.94
C CYS A 27 43.70 -2.85 -3.57
N ARG A 28 43.44 -3.70 -4.58
CA ARG A 28 43.11 -5.13 -4.45
C ARG A 28 41.87 -5.45 -3.61
N SER A 29 41.05 -4.45 -3.28
CA SER A 29 39.76 -4.71 -2.65
C SER A 29 38.83 -5.42 -3.62
N GLU A 30 38.07 -6.37 -3.09
CA GLU A 30 36.93 -6.93 -3.80
C GLU A 30 35.78 -5.93 -3.79
N ILE A 31 35.27 -5.60 -4.98
CA ILE A 31 34.19 -4.67 -5.20
C ILE A 31 32.99 -5.51 -5.62
N TYR A 32 31.96 -5.51 -4.78
CA TYR A 32 30.64 -5.97 -5.16
C TYR A 32 29.98 -4.90 -6.03
N ILE A 33 29.52 -5.31 -7.21
CA ILE A 33 28.81 -4.45 -8.14
C ILE A 33 27.36 -4.88 -8.05
N ASP A 34 26.53 -4.05 -7.42
CA ASP A 34 25.09 -4.19 -7.49
C ASP A 34 24.67 -4.02 -8.95
N ARG A 35 24.42 -5.17 -9.58
CA ARG A 35 23.78 -5.26 -10.88
C ARG A 35 22.41 -5.83 -10.65
N SER A 36 21.54 -5.00 -10.09
CA SER A 36 20.09 -5.12 -10.17
C SER A 36 19.56 -5.44 -11.58
N GLY A 37 20.39 -5.46 -12.65
CA GLY A 37 20.00 -5.85 -14.01
C GLY A 37 19.20 -4.77 -14.75
N ALA A 38 18.81 -3.73 -14.03
CA ALA A 38 17.93 -2.68 -14.47
C ALA A 38 18.43 -1.93 -15.71
N GLY A 39 19.70 -1.53 -15.75
CA GLY A 39 20.23 -0.70 -16.84
C GLY A 39 19.91 0.80 -16.66
N PHE A 40 18.79 1.15 -16.01
CA PHE A 40 18.46 2.51 -15.57
C PHE A 40 18.09 2.57 -14.09
N TYR A 41 18.48 3.66 -13.44
CA TYR A 41 18.14 3.97 -12.05
C TYR A 41 17.37 5.28 -12.02
N TYR A 42 16.14 5.23 -11.54
CA TYR A 42 15.28 6.38 -11.41
C TYR A 42 14.89 6.62 -9.96
N ILE A 43 14.53 7.87 -9.67
CA ILE A 43 13.94 8.28 -8.40
C ILE A 43 12.77 9.20 -8.72
N ILE A 44 11.67 9.04 -7.98
CA ILE A 44 10.49 9.89 -8.11
C ILE A 44 10.52 10.88 -6.94
N PRO A 45 10.50 12.21 -7.18
CA PRO A 45 10.55 13.17 -6.08
C PRO A 45 9.30 13.09 -5.19
N PHE A 46 9.44 13.44 -3.91
CA PHE A 46 8.28 13.67 -3.05
C PHE A 46 7.54 14.93 -3.53
N ALA A 47 6.29 14.76 -3.95
CA ALA A 47 5.35 15.85 -4.20
C ALA A 47 4.49 16.14 -2.96
N VAL A 48 4.19 15.08 -2.18
CA VAL A 48 3.43 15.15 -0.93
C VAL A 48 4.37 15.38 0.23
N ARG A 49 4.14 16.46 0.98
CA ARG A 49 4.88 16.76 2.22
C ARG A 49 4.27 16.04 3.41
N GLU A 50 5.00 15.97 4.53
CA GLU A 50 4.57 15.27 5.74
C GLU A 50 3.17 15.68 6.25
N ASN A 51 2.92 16.99 6.38
CA ASN A 51 1.62 17.51 6.82
C ASN A 51 0.49 17.15 5.83
N ASP A 52 0.79 17.11 4.54
CA ASP A 52 -0.17 16.76 3.50
C ASP A 52 -0.48 15.25 3.58
N ALA A 53 0.51 14.41 3.88
CA ALA A 53 0.34 12.97 4.11
C ALA A 53 -0.55 12.69 5.34
N ILE A 54 -0.35 13.43 6.44
CA ILE A 54 -1.24 13.34 7.62
C ILE A 54 -2.68 13.75 7.22
N GLY A 55 -2.84 14.83 6.46
CA GLY A 55 -4.15 15.26 5.96
C GLY A 55 -4.83 14.22 5.07
N ILE A 56 -4.07 13.58 4.18
CA ILE A 56 -4.54 12.47 3.33
C ILE A 56 -4.99 11.30 4.20
N PHE A 57 -4.19 10.90 5.20
CA PHE A 57 -4.55 9.85 6.15
C PHE A 57 -5.87 10.15 6.85
N ARG A 58 -6.04 11.36 7.39
CA ARG A 58 -7.27 11.76 8.10
C ARG A 58 -8.50 11.68 7.19
N ARG A 59 -8.39 12.13 5.93
CA ARG A 59 -9.47 11.99 4.94
C ARG A 59 -9.79 10.54 4.61
N TRP A 60 -8.77 9.70 4.42
CA TRP A 60 -8.93 8.27 4.20
C TRP A 60 -9.57 7.57 5.40
N ALA A 61 -9.17 7.95 6.62
CA ALA A 61 -9.69 7.41 7.87
C ALA A 61 -11.17 7.78 8.10
N ALA A 62 -11.63 8.92 7.58
CA ALA A 62 -13.03 9.34 7.64
C ALA A 62 -13.93 8.58 6.63
N GLY A 63 -13.38 7.68 5.82
CA GLY A 63 -14.13 6.95 4.81
C GLY A 63 -15.21 6.03 5.41
N PRO A 64 -16.31 5.76 4.67
CA PRO A 64 -17.49 5.07 5.22
C PRO A 64 -17.23 3.62 5.65
N SER A 65 -16.28 2.93 5.01
CA SER A 65 -15.91 1.56 5.37
C SER A 65 -14.98 1.46 6.58
N ARG A 66 -14.46 2.59 7.08
CA ARG A 66 -13.58 2.65 8.25
C ARG A 66 -14.41 2.72 9.52
N ALA A 67 -13.80 2.33 10.64
CA ALA A 67 -14.40 2.45 11.96
C ALA A 67 -14.85 3.88 12.22
N LYS A 68 -15.93 4.03 13.00
CA LYS A 68 -16.50 5.33 13.31
C LYS A 68 -15.47 6.22 14.00
N ASP A 69 -15.39 7.47 13.56
CA ASP A 69 -14.48 8.49 14.07
C ASP A 69 -13.00 8.07 14.03
N LEU A 70 -12.61 7.14 13.15
CA LEU A 70 -11.22 6.72 13.01
C LEU A 70 -10.30 7.91 12.72
N ASP A 71 -10.76 8.85 11.90
CA ASP A 71 -10.08 10.11 11.61
C ASP A 71 -9.81 10.96 12.84
N ARG A 72 -10.63 10.89 13.89
CA ARG A 72 -10.50 11.70 15.11
C ARG A 72 -9.81 10.96 16.23
N LYS A 73 -10.14 9.68 16.41
CA LYS A 73 -9.69 8.83 17.51
C LYS A 73 -8.38 8.11 17.22
N ALA A 74 -7.96 7.99 15.96
CA ALA A 74 -6.65 7.42 15.65
C ALA A 74 -5.53 8.33 16.19
N GLU A 75 -4.70 7.74 17.03
CA GLU A 75 -3.47 8.37 17.52
C GLU A 75 -2.33 8.03 16.57
N ILE A 76 -1.74 9.03 15.94
CA ILE A 76 -0.59 8.82 15.05
C ILE A 76 0.63 8.55 15.93
N ALA A 77 1.19 7.36 15.82
CA ALA A 77 2.36 6.93 16.59
C ALA A 77 3.66 7.30 15.90
N SER A 78 3.72 7.20 14.57
CA SER A 78 4.89 7.62 13.79
C SER A 78 4.52 8.00 12.36
N VAL A 79 5.30 8.93 11.78
CA VAL A 79 5.25 9.30 10.37
C VAL A 79 6.67 9.21 9.84
N LYS A 80 6.88 8.37 8.82
CA LYS A 80 8.21 8.13 8.23
C LYS A 80 8.14 8.24 6.73
N ASN A 81 9.12 8.89 6.13
CA ASN A 81 9.34 8.88 4.70
C ASN A 81 10.46 7.92 4.31
N ALA A 82 10.26 7.22 3.21
CA ALA A 82 11.29 6.38 2.62
C ALA A 82 11.16 6.33 1.10
N TYR A 83 12.26 5.99 0.45
CA TYR A 83 12.32 5.58 -0.93
C TYR A 83 12.33 4.06 -0.99
N PHE A 84 11.19 3.50 -1.40
CA PHE A 84 11.02 2.06 -1.54
C PHE A 84 11.42 1.61 -2.96
N PRO A 85 12.37 0.67 -3.11
CA PRO A 85 12.86 0.26 -4.42
C PRO A 85 11.87 -0.68 -5.11
N VAL A 86 11.53 -0.36 -6.36
CA VAL A 86 10.69 -1.21 -7.23
C VAL A 86 11.35 -1.38 -8.59
N TYR A 87 11.19 -2.56 -9.18
CA TYR A 87 11.55 -2.80 -10.56
C TYR A 87 10.42 -2.37 -11.49
N MET A 88 10.76 -1.57 -12.49
CA MET A 88 9.89 -1.21 -13.58
C MET A 88 10.28 -2.01 -14.82
N PHE A 89 9.32 -2.70 -15.43
CA PHE A 89 9.51 -3.43 -16.68
C PHE A 89 8.56 -2.89 -17.73
N LYS A 90 9.11 -2.25 -18.76
CA LYS A 90 8.36 -1.85 -19.95
C LYS A 90 8.47 -2.97 -20.99
N ARG A 91 7.32 -3.53 -21.36
CA ARG A 91 7.21 -4.66 -22.30
C ARG A 91 6.34 -4.30 -23.48
N LYS A 92 6.69 -4.82 -24.66
CA LYS A 92 5.86 -4.73 -25.87
C LYS A 92 5.10 -6.03 -26.05
N ILE A 93 3.79 -5.98 -25.91
CA ILE A 93 2.88 -7.13 -26.02
C ILE A 93 1.87 -6.81 -27.12
N ASN A 94 1.86 -7.60 -28.19
CA ASN A 94 0.97 -7.41 -29.34
C ASN A 94 1.03 -5.98 -29.91
N GLY A 95 2.22 -5.40 -30.00
CA GLY A 95 2.43 -4.05 -30.51
C GLY A 95 2.12 -2.91 -29.53
N ARG A 96 1.60 -3.20 -28.33
CA ARG A 96 1.32 -2.20 -27.28
C ARG A 96 2.36 -2.26 -26.17
N GLU A 97 2.80 -1.10 -25.71
CA GLU A 97 3.68 -1.00 -24.55
C GLU A 97 2.87 -1.09 -23.25
N GLN A 98 3.32 -1.91 -22.32
CA GLN A 98 2.74 -2.08 -20.99
C GLN A 98 3.86 -2.01 -19.94
N VAL A 99 3.54 -1.43 -18.78
CA VAL A 99 4.47 -1.27 -17.66
C VAL A 99 4.05 -2.22 -16.54
N PHE A 100 4.98 -3.05 -16.10
CA PHE A 100 4.85 -3.93 -14.94
C PHE A 100 5.75 -3.42 -13.82
N VAL A 101 5.28 -3.46 -12.59
CA VAL A 101 6.00 -2.99 -11.41
C VAL A 101 6.07 -4.10 -10.39
N GLU A 102 7.27 -4.41 -9.92
CA GLU A 102 7.52 -5.45 -8.92
C GLU A 102 8.38 -4.90 -7.77
N PRO A 103 8.22 -5.40 -6.54
CA PRO A 103 9.14 -5.04 -5.46
C PRO A 103 10.57 -5.40 -5.79
N ALA A 104 11.51 -4.53 -5.44
CA ALA A 104 12.93 -4.87 -5.39
C ALA A 104 13.42 -5.10 -3.96
N ALA A 105 12.55 -4.86 -2.96
CA ALA A 105 12.80 -5.14 -1.56
C ALA A 105 11.71 -6.02 -0.94
N SER A 106 12.09 -6.90 -0.01
CA SER A 106 11.16 -7.65 0.84
C SER A 106 10.29 -6.68 1.62
N THR A 107 8.97 -6.87 1.58
CA THR A 107 8.08 -5.89 2.17
C THR A 107 6.74 -6.46 2.61
N THR A 108 6.21 -5.88 3.68
CA THR A 108 4.81 -6.06 4.11
C THR A 108 3.95 -4.87 3.68
N LEU A 109 4.51 -3.93 2.90
CA LEU A 109 3.81 -2.72 2.52
C LEU A 109 2.54 -3.09 1.73
N PRO A 110 1.38 -2.61 2.19
CA PRO A 110 0.11 -2.88 1.52
C PRO A 110 0.08 -2.33 0.11
N GLY A 111 -0.63 -3.02 -0.79
CA GLY A 111 -1.02 -2.48 -2.09
C GLY A 111 0.08 -2.27 -3.12
N LEU A 112 1.32 -2.71 -2.87
CA LEU A 112 2.45 -2.51 -3.78
C LEU A 112 2.21 -3.06 -5.19
N HIS A 113 1.49 -4.17 -5.34
CA HIS A 113 1.14 -4.73 -6.67
C HIS A 113 0.22 -3.82 -7.51
N ARG A 114 -0.36 -2.76 -6.92
CA ARG A 114 -1.21 -1.78 -7.61
C ARG A 114 -0.50 -0.46 -7.87
N LEU A 115 0.78 -0.37 -7.52
CA LEU A 115 1.57 0.84 -7.69
C LEU A 115 1.64 1.23 -9.16
N LYS A 116 1.27 2.46 -9.47
CA LYS A 116 1.39 3.02 -10.82
C LYS A 116 2.54 4.00 -10.82
N ILE A 117 3.51 3.77 -11.70
CA ILE A 117 4.61 4.71 -11.91
C ILE A 117 4.17 5.75 -12.94
N PRO A 118 4.05 7.04 -12.57
CA PRO A 118 3.76 8.08 -13.54
C PRO A 118 4.97 8.28 -14.46
N ALA A 119 4.73 8.28 -15.78
CA ALA A 119 5.80 8.40 -16.78
C ALA A 119 6.49 9.78 -16.79
N GLY A 120 5.83 10.83 -16.27
CA GLY A 120 6.31 12.22 -16.33
C GLY A 120 7.28 12.65 -15.23
N ASP A 121 7.39 11.87 -14.14
CA ASP A 121 8.08 12.31 -12.91
C ASP A 121 9.38 11.54 -12.61
N LEU A 122 9.82 10.70 -13.54
CA LEU A 122 11.05 9.92 -13.38
C LEU A 122 12.28 10.82 -13.56
N LYS A 123 13.07 10.98 -12.49
CA LYS A 123 14.39 11.61 -12.55
C LYS A 123 15.47 10.55 -12.51
N ILE A 124 16.56 10.77 -13.24
CA ILE A 124 17.74 9.90 -13.15
C ILE A 124 18.25 9.97 -11.71
N PHE A 125 18.41 8.81 -11.09
CA PHE A 125 18.99 8.74 -9.76
C PHE A 125 20.50 8.82 -9.87
N ASP A 126 21.07 9.91 -9.35
CA ASP A 126 22.50 10.07 -9.16
C ASP A 126 22.82 10.30 -7.67
N SER A 127 24.10 10.21 -7.31
CA SER A 127 24.56 10.39 -5.93
C SER A 127 24.42 11.83 -5.40
N SER A 128 24.05 12.78 -6.25
CA SER A 128 23.84 14.19 -5.89
C SER A 128 22.38 14.54 -5.58
N PHE A 129 21.45 13.61 -5.79
CA PHE A 129 20.04 13.81 -5.48
C PHE A 129 19.83 14.06 -3.98
N ASP A 130 19.22 15.19 -3.64
CA ASP A 130 18.84 15.51 -2.27
C ASP A 130 17.64 14.65 -1.84
N LYS A 131 17.89 13.75 -0.90
CA LYS A 131 16.89 12.82 -0.36
C LYS A 131 15.96 13.47 0.66
N GLY A 132 16.18 14.74 1.04
CA GLY A 132 15.30 15.47 1.96
C GLY A 132 15.11 14.77 3.32
N GLY A 133 16.11 13.99 3.75
CA GLY A 133 16.07 13.19 4.97
C GLY A 133 15.33 11.85 4.87
N ALA A 134 14.73 11.51 3.72
CA ALA A 134 14.06 10.23 3.52
C ALA A 134 15.06 9.06 3.52
N GLU A 135 14.67 7.97 4.18
CA GLU A 135 15.46 6.73 4.18
C GLU A 135 15.47 6.10 2.79
N LEU A 136 16.63 5.66 2.30
CA LEU A 136 16.75 4.93 1.05
C LEU A 136 16.82 3.43 1.35
N ILE A 137 15.76 2.68 1.03
CA ILE A 137 15.72 1.24 1.27
C ILE A 137 16.52 0.55 0.16
N ASN A 138 17.47 -0.31 0.55
CA ASN A 138 18.28 -1.07 -0.40
C ASN A 138 17.48 -2.24 -0.98
N PRO A 139 17.59 -2.53 -2.29
CA PRO A 139 16.99 -3.71 -2.88
C PRO A 139 17.67 -4.98 -2.33
N ASP A 140 16.88 -5.98 -1.97
CA ASP A 140 17.33 -7.31 -1.53
C ASP A 140 16.78 -8.44 -2.41
N ILE A 141 15.87 -8.13 -3.34
CA ILE A 141 15.35 -9.06 -4.34
C ILE A 141 16.04 -8.79 -5.68
N GLU A 142 16.60 -9.83 -6.28
CA GLU A 142 17.27 -9.75 -7.58
C GLU A 142 16.24 -9.69 -8.73
N MET A 143 16.42 -8.77 -9.68
CA MET A 143 15.52 -8.60 -10.84
C MET A 143 15.32 -9.87 -11.67
N LEU A 144 16.35 -10.72 -11.77
CA LEU A 144 16.32 -11.97 -12.52
C LEU A 144 15.17 -12.89 -12.10
N SER A 145 14.73 -12.80 -10.84
CA SER A 145 13.60 -13.57 -10.32
C SER A 145 12.28 -13.30 -11.05
N TYR A 146 12.10 -12.10 -11.60
CA TYR A 146 10.88 -11.69 -12.30
C TYR A 146 10.96 -11.91 -13.81
N LEU A 147 12.16 -11.92 -14.40
CA LEU A 147 12.33 -11.87 -15.85
C LEU A 147 11.69 -13.04 -16.61
N ASN A 148 11.70 -14.23 -16.02
CA ASN A 148 11.17 -15.44 -16.65
C ASN A 148 9.63 -15.43 -16.77
N ASN A 149 8.95 -14.64 -15.94
CA ASN A 149 7.49 -14.59 -15.88
C ASN A 149 6.91 -13.40 -16.64
N LEU A 150 7.75 -12.54 -17.22
CA LEU A 150 7.29 -11.32 -17.88
C LEU A 150 6.97 -11.58 -19.37
N PRO A 151 5.76 -11.24 -19.83
CA PRO A 151 5.36 -11.45 -21.21
C PRO A 151 5.97 -10.41 -22.16
N GLY A 152 6.03 -10.76 -23.45
CA GLY A 152 6.39 -9.85 -24.53
C GLY A 152 7.86 -9.48 -24.61
N GLU A 153 8.17 -8.61 -25.57
CA GLU A 153 9.54 -8.17 -25.84
C GLU A 153 9.99 -7.11 -24.82
N ARG A 154 11.27 -7.15 -24.43
CA ARG A 154 11.87 -6.16 -23.55
C ARG A 154 11.99 -4.82 -24.28
N VAL A 155 11.37 -3.77 -23.73
CA VAL A 155 11.58 -2.38 -24.19
C VAL A 155 12.54 -1.66 -23.24
N GLU A 156 12.20 -1.63 -21.95
CA GLU A 156 12.98 -0.95 -20.92
C GLU A 156 12.86 -1.72 -19.61
N GLN A 157 13.91 -1.67 -18.80
CA GLN A 157 13.91 -2.17 -17.43
C GLN A 157 14.57 -1.08 -16.58
N ALA A 158 14.12 -0.90 -15.35
CA ALA A 158 14.71 0.10 -14.45
C ALA A 158 14.50 -0.29 -13.00
N LEU A 159 15.40 0.18 -12.13
CA LEU A 159 15.18 0.25 -10.69
C LEU A 159 14.68 1.66 -10.38
N VAL A 160 13.53 1.76 -9.75
CA VAL A 160 12.87 3.02 -9.43
C VAL A 160 12.74 3.13 -7.91
N PHE A 161 13.28 4.20 -7.35
CA PHE A 161 13.09 4.56 -5.95
C PHE A 161 11.80 5.34 -5.81
N PHE A 162 10.78 4.66 -5.27
CA PHE A 162 9.43 5.17 -5.15
C PHE A 162 9.21 5.84 -3.79
N PRO A 163 8.75 7.11 -3.73
CA PRO A 163 8.56 7.83 -2.49
C PRO A 163 7.33 7.31 -1.75
N ILE A 164 7.49 6.94 -0.48
CA ILE A 164 6.39 6.51 0.38
C ILE A 164 6.40 7.27 1.69
N TRP A 165 5.21 7.55 2.20
CA TRP A 165 4.97 7.92 3.60
C TRP A 165 4.33 6.73 4.30
N LYS A 166 4.98 6.22 5.35
CA LYS A 166 4.41 5.22 6.24
C LYS A 166 3.92 5.91 7.51
N ILE A 167 2.65 5.72 7.82
CA ILE A 167 2.03 6.25 9.04
C ILE A 167 1.61 5.06 9.90
N ASP A 168 2.23 4.93 11.07
CA ASP A 168 1.80 3.99 12.09
C ASP A 168 0.81 4.71 13.03
N TYR A 169 -0.32 4.08 13.32
CA TYR A 169 -1.35 4.66 14.18
C TYR A 169 -1.97 3.62 15.10
N ILE A 170 -2.55 4.10 16.21
CA ILE A 170 -3.23 3.29 17.21
C ILE A 170 -4.71 3.67 17.21
N PHE A 171 -5.58 2.66 17.21
CA PHE A 171 -7.02 2.82 17.35
C PHE A 171 -7.58 1.67 18.19
N ASP A 172 -8.39 1.99 19.21
CA ASP A 172 -8.92 1.04 20.19
C ASP A 172 -7.84 0.10 20.78
N GLY A 173 -6.66 0.67 21.08
CA GLY A 173 -5.50 -0.07 21.64
C GLY A 173 -4.78 -1.00 20.66
N LYS A 174 -5.20 -1.08 19.40
CA LYS A 174 -4.56 -1.89 18.36
C LYS A 174 -3.72 -1.03 17.43
N LYS A 175 -2.56 -1.55 17.02
CA LYS A 175 -1.64 -0.91 16.08
C LYS A 175 -2.00 -1.24 14.65
N TYR A 176 -1.94 -0.24 13.78
CA TYR A 176 -2.19 -0.32 12.36
C TYR A 176 -1.17 0.54 11.62
N ASP A 177 -1.03 0.28 10.33
CA ASP A 177 -0.23 1.10 9.45
C ASP A 177 -0.95 1.39 8.14
N VAL A 178 -0.54 2.49 7.52
CA VAL A 178 -0.98 2.90 6.20
C VAL A 178 0.21 3.45 5.44
N VAL A 179 0.22 3.21 4.14
CA VAL A 179 1.25 3.71 3.23
C VAL A 179 0.60 4.67 2.26
N ILE A 180 1.19 5.84 2.10
CA ILE A 180 0.74 6.87 1.18
C ILE A 180 1.83 7.06 0.15
N ASP A 181 1.45 7.04 -1.12
CA ASP A 181 2.32 7.41 -2.22
C ASP A 181 2.76 8.88 -2.06
N GLY A 182 4.07 9.10 -1.94
CA GLY A 182 4.66 10.43 -1.80
C GLY A 182 4.62 11.27 -3.08
N SER A 183 4.27 10.68 -4.22
CA SER A 183 4.13 11.37 -5.51
C SER A 183 2.66 11.70 -5.84
N SER A 184 1.73 10.76 -5.68
CA SER A 184 0.32 10.96 -6.03
C SER A 184 -0.63 11.21 -4.85
N GLY A 185 -0.23 10.80 -3.64
CA GLY A 185 -1.11 10.79 -2.47
C GLY A 185 -2.09 9.61 -2.40
N GLU A 186 -1.98 8.62 -3.30
CA GLU A 186 -2.77 7.38 -3.21
C GLU A 186 -2.48 6.63 -1.90
N VAL A 187 -3.52 6.06 -1.30
CA VAL A 187 -3.43 5.42 0.01
C VAL A 187 -3.58 3.90 -0.10
N PHE A 188 -2.59 3.19 0.40
CA PHE A 188 -2.55 1.74 0.47
C PHE A 188 -2.62 1.25 1.92
N SER A 189 -3.56 0.35 2.19
CA SER A 189 -3.71 -0.34 3.47
C SER A 189 -4.23 -1.76 3.24
N SER A 190 -3.64 -2.74 3.93
CA SER A 190 -4.07 -4.15 3.89
C SER A 190 -5.01 -4.48 5.04
N ILE A 191 -4.78 -3.88 6.21
CA ILE A 191 -5.56 -4.11 7.43
C ILE A 191 -5.87 -2.74 8.04
N PHE A 192 -7.15 -2.49 8.29
CA PHE A 192 -7.62 -1.27 8.93
C PHE A 192 -8.84 -1.56 9.81
N PRO A 193 -9.13 -0.72 10.82
CA PRO A 193 -10.37 -0.80 11.59
C PRO A 193 -11.57 -0.61 10.65
N ALA A 194 -12.29 -1.68 10.36
CA ALA A 194 -13.50 -1.63 9.55
C ALA A 194 -14.72 -1.24 10.39
N ARG A 195 -15.71 -0.63 9.74
CA ARG A 195 -17.01 -0.35 10.38
C ARG A 195 -17.65 -1.67 10.83
N SER A 196 -17.96 -1.78 12.12
CA SER A 196 -18.68 -2.94 12.66
C SER A 196 -20.10 -2.98 12.10
N SER A 197 -20.59 -4.14 11.68
CA SER A 197 -22.00 -4.37 11.30
C SER A 197 -22.81 -5.04 12.42
N MET A 198 -22.19 -5.30 13.57
CA MET A 198 -22.75 -6.14 14.63
C MET A 198 -24.07 -5.60 15.19
N GLY A 199 -24.21 -4.29 15.31
CA GLY A 199 -25.48 -3.69 15.78
C GLY A 199 -26.65 -3.99 14.84
N TYR A 200 -26.43 -3.93 13.53
CA TYR A 200 -27.47 -4.30 12.55
C TYR A 200 -27.77 -5.80 12.58
N MET A 201 -26.74 -6.63 12.74
CA MET A 201 -26.90 -8.07 12.85
C MET A 201 -27.74 -8.47 14.06
N LEU A 202 -27.52 -7.83 15.22
CA LEU A 202 -28.33 -8.06 16.42
C LEU A 202 -29.79 -7.64 16.23
N VAL A 203 -30.03 -6.47 15.63
CA VAL A 203 -31.40 -6.01 15.31
C VAL A 203 -32.09 -6.99 14.34
N ALA A 204 -31.37 -7.46 13.32
CA ALA A 204 -31.91 -8.43 12.37
C ALA A 204 -32.23 -9.79 13.02
N ILE A 205 -31.33 -10.31 13.85
CA ILE A 205 -31.54 -11.58 14.58
C ILE A 205 -32.73 -11.44 15.55
N ALA A 206 -32.78 -10.38 16.34
CA ALA A 206 -33.87 -10.14 17.28
C ALA A 206 -35.23 -10.02 16.56
N GLY A 207 -35.27 -9.26 15.46
CA GLY A 207 -36.45 -9.15 14.61
C GLY A 207 -36.87 -10.50 14.01
N PHE A 208 -35.92 -11.28 13.49
CA PHE A 208 -36.18 -12.61 12.93
C PHE A 208 -36.81 -13.54 13.98
N VAL A 209 -36.23 -13.61 15.19
CA VAL A 209 -36.76 -14.44 16.27
C VAL A 209 -38.17 -14.00 16.69
N ALA A 210 -38.42 -12.68 16.79
CA ALA A 210 -39.74 -12.15 17.12
C ALA A 210 -40.78 -12.53 16.06
N PHE A 211 -40.49 -12.34 14.76
CA PHE A 211 -41.39 -12.71 13.68
C PHE A 211 -41.66 -14.21 13.60
N VAL A 212 -40.66 -15.06 13.89
CA VAL A 212 -40.88 -16.51 13.98
C VAL A 212 -41.84 -16.86 15.12
N GLY A 213 -41.66 -16.26 16.30
CA GLY A 213 -42.56 -16.46 17.45
C GLY A 213 -43.98 -15.98 17.18
N GLU A 214 -44.14 -14.80 16.58
CA GLU A 214 -45.44 -14.24 16.17
C GLU A 214 -46.11 -15.07 15.07
N GLY A 215 -45.32 -15.61 14.13
CA GLY A 215 -45.81 -16.52 13.10
C GLY A 215 -46.36 -17.83 13.68
N LEU A 216 -45.71 -18.39 14.71
CA LEU A 216 -46.24 -19.53 15.45
C LEU A 216 -47.51 -19.16 16.22
N LEU A 217 -47.56 -17.98 16.86
CA LEU A 217 -48.75 -17.49 17.56
C LEU A 217 -49.95 -17.32 16.63
N ALA A 218 -49.72 -16.91 15.37
CA ALA A 218 -50.77 -16.73 14.37
C ALA A 218 -51.57 -18.02 14.09
N ALA A 219 -50.97 -19.20 14.32
CA ALA A 219 -51.67 -20.48 14.21
C ALA A 219 -52.76 -20.66 15.28
N PHE A 220 -52.65 -19.96 16.42
CA PHE A 220 -53.58 -20.04 17.54
C PHE A 220 -54.46 -18.80 17.68
N ASN A 221 -53.92 -17.60 17.40
CA ASN A 221 -54.65 -16.34 17.52
C ASN A 221 -54.16 -15.29 16.51
N LEU A 222 -54.79 -15.29 15.33
CA LEU A 222 -54.43 -14.45 14.20
C LEU A 222 -54.48 -12.92 14.46
N PRO A 223 -55.55 -12.33 15.04
CA PRO A 223 -55.62 -10.88 15.21
C PRO A 223 -54.55 -10.33 16.18
N ILE A 224 -54.26 -11.07 17.26
CA ILE A 224 -53.19 -10.67 18.19
C ILE A 224 -51.82 -10.77 17.50
N ALA A 225 -51.57 -11.85 16.74
CA ALA A 225 -50.31 -12.02 16.04
C ALA A 225 -50.05 -10.91 15.02
N LEU A 226 -51.04 -10.49 14.22
CA LEU A 226 -50.90 -9.39 13.26
C LEU A 226 -50.61 -8.05 13.95
N MET A 227 -51.24 -7.78 15.11
CA MET A 227 -50.97 -6.57 15.88
C MET A 227 -49.52 -6.55 16.40
N LEU A 228 -49.02 -7.68 16.90
CA LEU A 228 -47.63 -7.82 17.37
C LEU A 228 -46.62 -7.67 16.23
N MET A 229 -46.87 -8.29 15.07
CA MET A 229 -46.02 -8.12 13.88
C MET A 229 -45.89 -6.66 13.46
N GLY A 230 -46.98 -5.90 13.48
CA GLY A 230 -46.95 -4.46 13.21
C GLY A 230 -46.07 -3.69 14.21
N ALA A 231 -46.21 -4.00 15.51
CA ALA A 231 -45.39 -3.40 16.56
C ALA A 231 -43.90 -3.76 16.43
N THR A 232 -43.59 -5.02 16.14
CA THR A 232 -42.23 -5.52 15.93
C THR A 232 -41.57 -4.87 14.71
N LEU A 233 -42.32 -4.65 13.63
CA LEU A 233 -41.80 -3.97 12.44
C LEU A 233 -41.38 -2.53 12.74
N ILE A 234 -42.21 -1.79 13.49
CA ILE A 234 -41.88 -0.43 13.98
C ILE A 234 -40.68 -0.49 14.93
N GLY A 235 -40.65 -1.45 15.87
CA GLY A 235 -39.57 -1.63 16.83
C GLY A 235 -38.22 -1.89 16.17
N VAL A 236 -38.18 -2.81 15.20
CA VAL A 236 -36.99 -3.13 14.40
C VAL A 236 -36.51 -1.91 13.61
N PHE A 237 -37.43 -1.16 12.99
CA PHE A 237 -37.10 0.05 12.26
C PHE A 237 -36.47 1.13 13.16
N LEU A 238 -37.09 1.40 14.31
CA LEU A 238 -36.56 2.36 15.29
C LEU A 238 -35.21 1.91 15.85
N ALA A 239 -35.05 0.62 16.16
CA ALA A 239 -33.78 0.07 16.63
C ALA A 239 -32.69 0.20 15.57
N ALA A 240 -32.99 -0.10 14.30
CA ALA A 240 -32.06 0.09 13.19
C ALA A 240 -31.65 1.57 13.01
N LEU A 241 -32.57 2.52 13.20
CA LEU A 241 -32.25 3.96 13.17
C LEU A 241 -31.34 4.39 14.33
N VAL A 242 -31.58 3.88 15.54
CA VAL A 242 -30.70 4.15 16.70
C VAL A 242 -29.30 3.61 16.44
N VAL A 243 -29.23 2.39 15.91
CA VAL A 243 -27.97 1.75 15.54
C VAL A 243 -27.25 2.56 14.46
N ALA A 244 -27.96 3.04 13.44
CA ALA A 244 -27.42 3.89 12.38
C ALA A 244 -26.84 5.21 12.91
N ARG A 245 -27.49 5.81 13.92
CA ARG A 245 -27.00 7.06 14.56
C ARG A 245 -25.81 6.82 15.49
N ARG A 246 -25.74 5.65 16.12
CA ARG A 246 -24.65 5.30 17.06
C ARG A 246 -23.38 4.81 16.35
N MET A 247 -23.51 4.20 15.17
CA MET A 247 -22.38 3.85 14.28
C MET A 247 -21.95 4.99 13.36
#